data_AF-A0A084SL77-F1
#
_entry.id   AF-A0A084SL77-F1
#
_cell.length_a   1.000
_cell.length_b   1.000
_cell.length_c   1.000
_cell.angle_alpha   90.00
_cell.angle_beta   90.00
_cell.angle_gamma   90.00
#
_symmetry.space_group_name_H-M   'P 1'
#
loop_
_entity.id
_entity.type
_entity.pdbx_description
1 polymer ?
#
loop_
_entity_poly.entity_id
_entity_poly.type
_entity_poly.pdbx_seq_one_letter_code
_entity_poly.pdbx_strand_id
1 'polypeptide(L)'
;MPKEAVKARRERNEALVEVMLLAAMADGQVSQRELQMLLRRVIERPEFEGTKPEELNALVEASAQRLSKAHDLEEILASLRARLPNHKNRMLAFGLAASIAFSDHRATRTELGLLKTFQAALGISEDEVAQIIDVIEGGGSLSEALGEPLERLFAEVMVLVSAADGHLKEAEARALVESFASDPLFHNVSPERAQAFVSEAVSALAAEGLPARLQVMAHGLTTHQQRLKAYRLATKIAHAGGQEPSLAEQRILHMLQATFGLADDEVARLDAEA
;
A
#
# COMPACT_ATOMS: atom_id res chain seq x y z
N MET A 1 10.55 16.79 0.31
CA MET A 1 9.12 16.65 -0.02
C MET A 1 8.75 15.18 -0.29
N PRO A 2 9.16 14.46 -1.36
CA PRO A 2 8.81 13.03 -1.51
C PRO A 2 9.50 12.11 -0.49
N LYS A 3 10.61 12.57 0.11
CA LYS A 3 11.41 11.79 1.09
C LYS A 3 10.60 11.24 2.26
N GLU A 4 9.59 11.96 2.75
CA GLU A 4 8.77 11.52 3.88
C GLU A 4 7.78 10.42 3.47
N ALA A 5 7.13 10.55 2.32
CA ALA A 5 6.24 9.52 1.80
C ALA A 5 7.00 8.25 1.38
N VAL A 6 8.19 8.40 0.79
CA VAL A 6 9.11 7.27 0.51
C VAL A 6 9.53 6.58 1.80
N LYS A 7 9.90 7.36 2.83
CA LYS A 7 10.24 6.84 4.16
C LYS A 7 9.05 6.09 4.76
N ALA A 8 7.85 6.65 4.70
CA ALA A 8 6.63 6.03 5.22
C ALA A 8 6.32 4.69 4.52
N ARG A 9 6.44 4.62 3.19
CA ARG A 9 6.32 3.36 2.43
C ARG A 9 7.34 2.32 2.88
N ARG A 10 8.59 2.74 3.06
CA ARG A 10 9.67 1.85 3.53
C ARG A 10 9.40 1.34 4.95
N GLU A 11 9.07 2.23 5.89
CA GLU A 11 8.77 1.88 7.28
C GLU A 11 7.57 0.93 7.39
N ARG A 12 6.54 1.15 6.56
CA ARG A 12 5.41 0.24 6.39
C ARG A 12 5.89 -1.14 5.94
N ASN A 13 6.66 -1.22 4.86
CA ASN A 13 7.15 -2.51 4.33
C ASN A 13 8.04 -3.24 5.35
N GLU A 14 8.92 -2.52 6.06
CA GLU A 14 9.71 -3.08 7.16
C GLU A 14 8.82 -3.69 8.25
N ALA A 15 7.74 -3.00 8.63
CA ALA A 15 6.78 -3.50 9.61
C ALA A 15 6.03 -4.75 9.12
N LEU A 16 5.62 -4.81 7.85
CA LEU A 16 4.97 -5.98 7.27
C LEU A 16 5.91 -7.20 7.27
N VAL A 17 7.18 -7.02 6.88
CA VAL A 17 8.17 -8.10 6.89
C VAL A 17 8.50 -8.56 8.30
N GLU A 18 8.61 -7.64 9.27
CA GLU A 18 8.83 -8.00 10.68
C GLU A 18 7.72 -8.89 11.24
N VAL A 19 6.46 -8.58 10.92
CA VAL A 19 5.31 -9.38 11.36
C VAL A 19 5.35 -10.79 10.74
N MET A 20 5.75 -10.90 9.48
CA MET A 20 5.96 -12.20 8.83
C MET A 20 7.13 -12.99 9.43
N LEU A 21 8.24 -12.33 9.76
CA LEU A 21 9.39 -12.94 10.42
C LEU A 21 9.04 -13.45 11.82
N LEU A 22 8.36 -12.64 12.62
CA LEU A 22 7.90 -13.05 13.94
C LEU A 22 6.96 -14.24 13.88
N ALA A 23 6.03 -14.27 12.92
CA ALA A 23 5.14 -15.40 12.70
C ALA A 23 5.93 -16.68 12.36
N ALA A 24 6.91 -16.59 11.47
CA ALA A 24 7.77 -17.72 11.13
C ALA A 24 8.66 -18.18 12.31
N MET A 25 9.00 -17.27 13.22
CA MET A 25 9.84 -17.53 14.39
C MET A 25 9.05 -17.91 15.65
N ALA A 26 7.73 -18.11 15.57
CA ALA A 26 6.87 -18.31 16.74
C ALA A 26 7.34 -19.47 17.63
N ASP A 27 7.83 -20.57 17.04
CA ASP A 27 8.32 -21.75 17.76
C ASP A 27 9.79 -21.63 18.26
N GLY A 28 10.40 -20.44 18.14
CA GLY A 28 11.69 -20.10 18.75
C GLY A 28 12.93 -20.62 18.01
N GLN A 29 12.77 -21.35 16.90
CA GLN A 29 13.85 -21.76 16.01
C GLN A 29 13.42 -21.61 14.56
N VAL A 30 14.25 -20.92 13.77
CA VAL A 30 14.10 -20.88 12.31
C VAL A 30 15.42 -21.35 11.72
N SER A 31 15.37 -22.46 10.99
CA SER A 31 16.51 -22.93 10.22
C SER A 31 16.81 -21.97 9.06
N GLN A 32 18.05 -21.94 8.59
CA GLN A 32 18.43 -21.17 7.39
C GLN A 32 17.56 -21.51 6.18
N ARG A 33 17.09 -22.76 6.08
CA ARG A 33 16.20 -23.21 5.00
C ARG A 33 14.80 -22.61 5.13
N GLU A 34 14.23 -22.58 6.34
CA GLU A 34 12.93 -21.95 6.60
C GLU A 34 12.98 -20.44 6.39
N LEU A 35 14.08 -19.79 6.78
CA LEU A 35 14.29 -18.36 6.49
C LEU A 35 14.35 -18.09 4.99
N GLN A 36 15.03 -18.94 4.21
CA GLN A 36 15.06 -18.83 2.74
C GLN A 36 13.67 -19.06 2.11
N MET A 37 12.90 -20.01 2.62
CA MET A 37 11.53 -20.24 2.16
C MET A 37 10.62 -19.06 2.50
N LEU A 38 10.76 -18.49 3.70
CA LEU A 38 10.04 -17.29 4.10
C LEU A 38 10.41 -16.11 3.20
N LEU A 39 11.71 -15.88 2.95
CA LEU A 39 12.20 -14.85 2.03
C LEU A 39 11.56 -14.98 0.66
N ARG A 40 11.54 -16.20 0.10
CA ARG A 40 10.87 -16.47 -1.18
C ARG A 40 9.38 -16.15 -1.13
N ARG A 41 8.69 -16.55 -0.07
CA ARG A 41 7.25 -16.24 0.12
C ARG A 41 7.00 -14.75 0.28
N VAL A 42 7.91 -13.99 0.91
CA VAL A 42 7.83 -12.52 1.00
C VAL A 42 8.00 -11.89 -0.39
N ILE A 43 8.96 -12.38 -1.17
CA ILE A 43 9.23 -11.89 -2.54
C ILE A 43 8.04 -12.12 -3.49
N GLU A 44 7.36 -13.25 -3.36
CA GLU A 44 6.25 -13.65 -4.23
C GLU A 44 4.92 -12.95 -3.88
N ARG A 45 4.88 -12.07 -2.87
CA ARG A 45 3.64 -11.41 -2.40
C ARG A 45 3.36 -10.12 -3.18
N PRO A 46 2.09 -9.87 -3.58
CA PRO A 46 1.69 -8.67 -4.33
C PRO A 46 2.06 -7.34 -3.65
N GLU A 47 2.14 -7.32 -2.32
CA GLU A 47 2.49 -6.14 -1.52
C GLU A 47 3.96 -5.70 -1.71
N PHE A 48 4.84 -6.64 -2.09
CA PHE A 48 6.26 -6.39 -2.30
C PHE A 48 6.67 -6.40 -3.78
N GLU A 49 5.73 -6.70 -4.70
CA GLU A 49 5.95 -6.52 -6.14
C GLU A 49 6.49 -5.12 -6.45
N GLY A 50 7.32 -5.04 -7.49
CA GLY A 50 8.00 -3.80 -7.89
C GLY A 50 9.12 -3.34 -6.97
N THR A 51 9.35 -4.01 -5.83
CA THR A 51 10.55 -3.80 -5.02
C THR A 51 11.70 -4.60 -5.63
N LYS A 52 12.87 -3.97 -5.80
CA LYS A 52 14.05 -4.67 -6.33
C LYS A 52 14.46 -5.80 -5.38
N PRO A 53 14.86 -6.99 -5.88
CA PRO A 53 15.27 -8.10 -5.02
C PRO A 53 16.35 -7.72 -3.99
N GLU A 54 17.30 -6.88 -4.38
CA GLU A 54 18.37 -6.40 -3.51
C GLU A 54 17.84 -5.49 -2.39
N GLU A 55 16.87 -4.62 -2.70
CA GLU A 55 16.22 -3.75 -1.72
C GLU A 55 15.38 -4.57 -0.74
N LEU A 56 14.68 -5.60 -1.23
CA LEU A 56 13.86 -6.47 -0.40
C LEU A 56 14.73 -7.37 0.51
N ASN A 57 15.85 -7.89 0.01
CA ASN A 57 16.81 -8.63 0.83
C ASN A 57 17.39 -7.73 1.93
N ALA A 58 17.81 -6.51 1.59
CA ALA A 58 18.30 -5.54 2.57
C ALA A 58 17.23 -5.18 3.61
N LEU A 59 15.97 -5.08 3.18
CA LEU A 59 14.83 -4.84 4.06
C LEU A 59 14.63 -5.99 5.04
N VAL A 60 14.67 -7.24 4.57
CA VAL A 60 14.51 -8.41 5.44
C VAL A 60 15.68 -8.55 6.42
N GLU A 61 16.92 -8.33 5.97
CA GLU A 61 18.09 -8.34 6.84
C GLU A 61 18.00 -7.25 7.93
N ALA A 62 17.59 -6.04 7.55
CA ALA A 62 17.40 -4.95 8.50
C ALA A 62 16.30 -5.26 9.52
N SER A 63 15.18 -5.84 9.07
CA SER A 63 14.09 -6.31 9.93
C SER A 63 14.57 -7.39 10.89
N ALA A 64 15.28 -8.42 10.42
CA ALA A 64 15.83 -9.47 11.28
C ALA A 64 16.82 -8.95 12.32
N GLN A 65 17.70 -8.01 11.94
CA GLN A 65 18.62 -7.35 12.87
C GLN A 65 17.91 -6.47 13.90
N ARG A 66 16.77 -5.86 13.55
CA ARG A 66 15.96 -5.07 14.48
C ARG A 66 15.28 -5.98 15.49
N LEU A 67 14.68 -7.08 15.04
CA LEU A 67 14.03 -8.07 15.89
C LEU A 67 15.02 -8.70 16.88
N SER A 68 16.27 -8.97 16.47
CA SER A 68 17.28 -9.55 17.37
C SER A 68 17.81 -8.58 18.43
N LYS A 69 17.61 -7.27 18.26
CA LYS A 69 18.01 -6.22 19.21
C LYS A 69 16.91 -5.81 20.16
N ALA A 70 15.65 -6.12 19.84
CA ALA A 70 14.51 -5.78 20.68
C ALA A 70 14.60 -6.53 22.02
N HIS A 71 14.23 -5.85 23.11
CA HIS A 71 14.32 -6.44 24.44
C HIS A 71 13.19 -7.43 24.71
N ASP A 72 11.99 -7.11 24.21
CA ASP A 72 10.80 -7.94 24.35
C ASP A 72 9.84 -7.75 23.17
N LEU A 73 8.82 -8.61 23.14
CA LEU A 73 7.80 -8.59 22.10
C LEU A 73 6.91 -7.34 22.19
N GLU A 74 6.74 -6.74 23.37
CA GLU A 74 5.88 -5.57 23.58
C GLU A 74 6.47 -4.33 22.89
N GLU A 75 7.78 -4.13 22.99
CA GLU A 75 8.53 -3.09 22.28
C GLU A 75 8.35 -3.21 20.76
N ILE A 76 8.46 -4.43 20.23
CA ILE A 76 8.28 -4.69 18.80
C ILE A 76 6.86 -4.35 18.37
N LEU A 77 5.85 -4.80 19.12
CA LEU A 77 4.45 -4.56 18.81
C LEU A 77 4.08 -3.06 18.88
N ALA A 78 4.61 -2.33 19.86
CA ALA A 78 4.44 -0.88 19.94
C ALA A 78 5.06 -0.17 18.72
N SER A 79 6.26 -0.58 18.32
CA SER A 79 6.94 -0.08 17.12
C SER A 79 6.18 -0.38 15.84
N LEU A 80 5.62 -1.59 15.71
CA LEU A 80 4.78 -1.99 14.58
C LEU A 80 3.52 -1.13 14.50
N ARG A 81 2.84 -0.90 15.62
CA ARG A 81 1.63 -0.05 15.66
C ARG A 81 1.92 1.39 15.24
N ALA A 82 3.07 1.93 15.64
CA ALA A 82 3.48 3.29 15.24
C ALA A 82 3.75 3.41 13.73
N ARG A 83 4.37 2.38 13.13
CA ARG A 83 4.68 2.33 11.68
C ARG A 83 3.50 1.87 10.81
N LEU A 84 2.45 1.32 11.42
CA LEU A 84 1.19 0.95 10.78
C LEU A 84 0.04 1.79 11.35
N PRO A 85 0.05 3.13 11.14
CA PRO A 85 -0.93 4.03 11.74
C PRO A 85 -2.35 3.79 11.21
N ASN A 86 -2.48 3.32 9.97
CA ASN A 86 -3.76 2.96 9.37
C ASN A 86 -4.21 1.57 9.85
N HIS A 87 -5.47 1.47 10.28
CA HIS A 87 -6.08 0.20 10.70
C HIS A 87 -6.02 -0.87 9.60
N LYS A 88 -6.21 -0.52 8.33
CA LYS A 88 -6.05 -1.44 7.20
C LYS A 88 -4.64 -2.03 7.13
N ASN A 89 -3.62 -1.22 7.35
CA ASN A 89 -2.24 -1.71 7.35
C ASN A 89 -1.96 -2.64 8.54
N ARG A 90 -2.68 -2.46 9.65
CA ARG A 90 -2.67 -3.39 10.79
C ARG A 90 -3.37 -4.71 10.46
N MET A 91 -4.54 -4.66 9.82
CA MET A 91 -5.23 -5.86 9.32
C MET A 91 -4.39 -6.60 8.28
N LEU A 92 -3.74 -5.89 7.36
CA LEU A 92 -2.85 -6.48 6.36
C LEU A 92 -1.65 -7.17 7.04
N ALA A 93 -1.03 -6.51 8.01
CA ALA A 93 0.07 -7.10 8.77
C ALA A 93 -0.38 -8.40 9.47
N PHE A 94 -1.54 -8.37 10.14
CA PHE A 94 -2.12 -9.57 10.76
C PHE A 94 -2.40 -10.67 9.74
N GLY A 95 -3.02 -10.35 8.61
CA GLY A 95 -3.29 -11.32 7.54
C GLY A 95 -2.02 -11.93 6.95
N LEU A 96 -0.96 -11.14 6.78
CA LEU A 96 0.34 -11.65 6.36
C LEU A 96 0.95 -12.60 7.39
N ALA A 97 0.91 -12.28 8.69
CA ALA A 97 1.34 -13.21 9.74
C ALA A 97 0.50 -14.49 9.77
N ALA A 98 -0.83 -14.37 9.69
CA ALA A 98 -1.73 -15.51 9.62
C ALA A 98 -1.39 -16.39 8.41
N SER A 99 -1.15 -15.82 7.25
CA SER A 99 -0.80 -16.57 6.04
C SER A 99 0.51 -17.35 6.15
N ILE A 100 1.43 -16.91 7.01
CA ILE A 100 2.65 -17.65 7.34
C ILE A 100 2.33 -18.78 8.32
N ALA A 101 1.62 -18.49 9.41
CA ALA A 101 1.23 -19.49 10.41
C ALA A 101 0.35 -20.62 9.83
N PHE A 102 -0.49 -20.31 8.83
CA PHE A 102 -1.36 -21.30 8.18
C PHE A 102 -0.73 -21.96 6.94
N SER A 103 0.56 -21.73 6.66
CA SER A 103 1.15 -22.18 5.38
C SER A 103 1.11 -23.69 5.17
N ASP A 104 1.12 -24.45 6.26
CA ASP A 104 1.11 -25.91 6.24
C ASP A 104 -0.30 -26.46 6.56
N HIS A 105 -1.33 -25.62 6.36
CA HIS A 105 -2.75 -25.88 6.63
C HIS A 105 -3.11 -26.20 8.08
N ARG A 106 -2.16 -26.06 9.01
CA ARG A 106 -2.37 -26.23 10.46
C ARG A 106 -1.43 -25.32 11.25
N ALA A 107 -2.00 -24.38 12.00
CA ALA A 107 -1.23 -23.57 12.94
C ALA A 107 -1.01 -24.31 14.27
N THR A 108 0.18 -24.20 14.86
CA THR A 108 0.50 -24.73 16.19
C THR A 108 -0.15 -23.88 17.29
N ARG A 109 -0.19 -24.39 18.53
CA ARG A 109 -0.68 -23.61 19.67
C ARG A 109 0.15 -22.34 19.91
N THR A 110 1.45 -22.41 19.65
CA THR A 110 2.36 -21.26 19.78
C THR A 110 2.03 -20.19 18.75
N GLU A 111 1.87 -20.58 17.48
CA GLU A 111 1.50 -19.68 16.39
C GLU A 111 0.14 -19.03 16.62
N LEU A 112 -0.87 -19.80 17.06
CA LEU A 112 -2.18 -19.25 17.43
C LEU A 112 -2.09 -18.28 18.62
N GLY A 113 -1.24 -18.57 19.60
CA GLY A 113 -0.97 -17.66 20.72
C GLY A 113 -0.33 -16.35 20.28
N LEU A 114 0.62 -16.42 19.34
CA LEU A 114 1.25 -15.25 18.74
C LEU A 114 0.23 -14.43 17.93
N LEU A 115 -0.60 -15.07 17.11
CA LEU A 115 -1.66 -14.38 16.35
C LEU A 115 -2.64 -13.66 17.27
N LYS A 116 -3.06 -14.28 18.39
CA LYS A 116 -3.88 -13.58 19.40
C LYS A 116 -3.18 -12.36 19.99
N THR A 117 -1.87 -12.45 20.19
CA THR A 117 -1.06 -11.32 20.66
C THR A 117 -1.02 -10.19 19.61
N PHE A 118 -0.85 -10.53 18.33
CA PHE A 118 -0.91 -9.57 17.23
C PHE A 118 -2.29 -8.92 17.13
N GLN A 119 -3.37 -9.71 17.16
CA GLN A 119 -4.73 -9.20 17.15
C GLN A 119 -4.94 -8.12 18.22
N ALA A 120 -4.60 -8.43 19.47
CA ALA A 120 -4.76 -7.51 20.59
C ALA A 120 -3.91 -6.24 20.44
N ALA A 121 -2.63 -6.38 20.10
CA ALA A 121 -1.71 -5.26 19.99
C ALA A 121 -2.03 -4.33 18.81
N LEU A 122 -2.51 -4.90 17.71
CA LEU A 122 -2.90 -4.18 16.51
C LEU A 122 -4.33 -3.61 16.59
N GLY A 123 -5.09 -3.99 17.62
CA GLY A 123 -6.45 -3.54 17.87
C GLY A 123 -7.41 -4.02 16.79
N ILE A 124 -7.35 -5.31 16.44
CA ILE A 124 -8.20 -5.96 15.44
C ILE A 124 -9.31 -6.73 16.15
N SER A 125 -10.55 -6.53 15.72
CA SER A 125 -11.72 -7.21 16.28
C SER A 125 -11.79 -8.69 15.88
N GLU A 126 -12.58 -9.49 16.60
CA GLU A 126 -12.77 -10.90 16.28
C GLU A 126 -13.43 -11.12 14.91
N ASP A 127 -14.39 -10.27 14.56
CA ASP A 127 -15.08 -10.33 13.25
C ASP A 127 -14.10 -10.07 12.09
N GLU A 128 -13.20 -9.10 12.26
CA GLU A 128 -12.16 -8.78 11.28
C GLU A 128 -11.14 -9.92 11.15
N VAL A 129 -10.79 -10.58 12.25
CA VAL A 129 -9.95 -11.78 12.21
C VAL A 129 -10.64 -12.88 11.42
N ALA A 130 -11.92 -13.18 11.70
CA ALA A 130 -12.67 -14.21 10.99
C ALA A 130 -12.70 -13.93 9.48
N GLN A 131 -13.00 -12.68 9.08
CA GLN A 131 -12.97 -12.27 7.68
C GLN A 131 -11.60 -12.50 7.02
N ILE A 132 -10.51 -12.16 7.72
CA ILE A 132 -9.14 -12.36 7.20
C ILE A 132 -8.84 -13.85 7.01
N ILE A 133 -9.22 -14.70 7.97
CA ILE A 133 -8.99 -16.15 7.89
C ILE A 133 -9.74 -16.76 6.72
N ASP A 134 -11.02 -16.39 6.53
CA ASP A 134 -11.84 -16.87 5.42
C ASP A 134 -11.19 -16.56 4.06
N VAL A 135 -10.61 -15.36 3.92
CA VAL A 135 -9.89 -14.95 2.70
C VAL A 135 -8.64 -15.78 2.46
N ILE A 136 -7.86 -16.04 3.51
CA ILE A 136 -6.62 -16.83 3.42
C ILE A 136 -6.93 -18.29 3.07
N GLU A 137 -7.92 -18.90 3.72
CA GLU A 137 -8.33 -20.28 3.45
C GLU A 137 -8.95 -20.43 2.05
N GLY A 138 -9.67 -19.41 1.59
CA GLY A 138 -10.19 -19.32 0.23
C GLY A 138 -9.13 -19.03 -0.84
N GLY A 139 -7.88 -18.78 -0.47
CA GLY A 139 -6.79 -18.41 -1.39
C GLY A 139 -6.96 -17.03 -2.03
N GLY A 140 -7.79 -16.16 -1.44
CA GLY A 140 -8.07 -14.81 -1.94
C GLY A 140 -6.96 -13.80 -1.63
N SER A 141 -7.03 -12.63 -2.27
CA SER A 141 -6.10 -11.52 -2.02
C SER A 141 -6.51 -10.75 -0.76
N LEU A 142 -5.63 -10.73 0.25
CA LEU A 142 -5.81 -9.93 1.47
C LEU A 142 -5.99 -8.45 1.16
N SER A 143 -5.23 -7.92 0.21
CA SER A 143 -5.28 -6.51 -0.17
C SER A 143 -6.63 -6.09 -0.77
N GLU A 144 -7.32 -7.02 -1.45
CA GLU A 144 -8.65 -6.83 -2.03
C GLU A 144 -9.75 -6.94 -0.96
N ALA A 145 -9.65 -7.96 -0.09
CA ALA A 145 -10.65 -8.21 0.95
C ALA A 145 -10.67 -7.15 2.07
N LEU A 146 -9.53 -6.50 2.32
CA LEU A 146 -9.36 -5.47 3.36
C LEU A 146 -9.60 -4.03 2.85
N GLY A 147 -10.12 -3.85 1.65
CA GLY A 147 -10.25 -2.53 1.02
C GLY A 147 -11.40 -1.66 1.53
N GLU A 148 -11.10 -0.41 1.92
CA GLU A 148 -11.93 0.75 1.53
C GLU A 148 -11.90 0.91 0.00
N PRO A 149 -12.87 1.60 -0.62
CA PRO A 149 -12.91 1.74 -2.08
C PRO A 149 -11.62 2.41 -2.58
N LEU A 150 -10.74 1.63 -3.23
CA LEU A 150 -9.53 2.09 -3.92
C LEU A 150 -9.85 3.25 -4.89
N GLU A 151 -11.08 3.27 -5.37
CA GLU A 151 -11.73 4.34 -6.12
C GLU A 151 -11.46 5.71 -5.52
N ARG A 152 -11.52 5.87 -4.19
CA ARG A 152 -11.22 7.13 -3.51
C ARG A 152 -9.76 7.54 -3.69
N LEU A 153 -8.82 6.63 -3.48
CA LEU A 153 -7.38 6.92 -3.60
C LEU A 153 -6.99 7.22 -5.05
N PHE A 154 -7.59 6.51 -6.01
CA PHE A 154 -7.39 6.78 -7.43
C PHE A 154 -7.97 8.13 -7.85
N ALA A 155 -9.17 8.47 -7.36
CA ALA A 155 -9.75 9.80 -7.54
C ALA A 155 -8.83 10.90 -7.00
N GLU A 156 -8.29 10.69 -5.80
CA GLU A 156 -7.39 11.66 -5.18
C GLU A 156 -6.11 11.87 -5.99
N VAL A 157 -5.51 10.81 -6.53
CA VAL A 157 -4.34 10.90 -7.41
C VAL A 157 -4.64 11.71 -8.67
N MET A 158 -5.80 11.49 -9.31
CA MET A 158 -6.24 12.28 -10.46
C MET A 158 -6.43 13.77 -10.09
N VAL A 159 -6.99 14.05 -8.91
CA VAL A 159 -7.19 15.41 -8.40
C VAL A 159 -5.87 16.12 -8.10
N LEU A 160 -4.88 15.43 -7.52
CA LEU A 160 -3.58 16.04 -7.22
C LEU A 160 -2.90 16.61 -8.47
N VAL A 161 -2.98 15.89 -9.59
CA VAL A 161 -2.43 16.36 -10.87
C VAL A 161 -3.27 17.51 -11.41
N SER A 162 -4.60 17.36 -11.43
CA SER A 162 -5.51 18.39 -11.93
C SER A 162 -5.44 19.71 -11.16
N ALA A 163 -5.09 19.66 -9.87
CA ALA A 163 -4.99 20.83 -9.00
C ALA A 163 -3.58 21.42 -8.94
N ALA A 164 -2.61 20.88 -9.69
CA ALA A 164 -1.19 21.21 -9.54
C ALA A 164 -0.88 22.69 -9.80
N ASP A 165 -1.54 23.31 -10.78
CA ASP A 165 -1.39 24.72 -11.15
C ASP A 165 -2.51 25.61 -10.58
N GLY A 166 -3.38 25.05 -9.73
CA GLY A 166 -4.53 25.73 -9.14
C GLY A 166 -5.69 26.00 -10.11
N HIS A 167 -5.62 25.53 -11.36
CA HIS A 167 -6.63 25.77 -12.39
C HIS A 167 -7.02 24.45 -13.06
N LEU A 168 -8.21 23.95 -12.75
CA LEU A 168 -8.75 22.79 -13.46
C LEU A 168 -9.11 23.17 -14.89
N LYS A 169 -8.38 22.64 -15.89
CA LYS A 169 -8.72 22.85 -17.30
C LYS A 169 -9.94 22.01 -17.69
N GLU A 170 -10.71 22.48 -18.67
CA GLU A 170 -11.91 21.76 -19.14
C GLU A 170 -11.56 20.36 -19.68
N ALA A 171 -10.41 20.22 -20.34
CA ALA A 171 -9.92 18.94 -20.83
C ALA A 171 -9.59 17.95 -19.70
N GLU A 172 -8.93 18.41 -18.63
CA GLU A 172 -8.61 17.60 -17.45
C GLU A 172 -9.89 17.17 -16.70
N ALA A 173 -10.84 18.09 -16.53
CA ALA A 173 -12.14 17.80 -15.92
C ALA A 173 -12.89 16.72 -16.72
N ARG A 174 -12.89 16.83 -18.06
CA ARG A 174 -13.50 15.83 -18.94
C ARG A 174 -12.80 14.48 -18.84
N ALA A 175 -11.46 14.45 -18.85
CA ALA A 175 -10.69 13.22 -18.73
C ALA A 175 -10.89 12.53 -17.37
N LEU A 176 -11.10 13.30 -16.30
CA LEU A 176 -11.43 12.79 -14.98
C LEU A 176 -12.81 12.11 -14.99
N VAL A 177 -13.84 12.76 -15.54
CA VAL A 177 -15.18 12.18 -15.67
C VAL A 177 -15.16 10.94 -16.58
N GLU A 178 -14.45 10.99 -17.70
CA GLU A 178 -14.30 9.85 -18.60
C GLU A 178 -13.60 8.69 -17.91
N SER A 179 -12.60 8.94 -17.07
CA SER A 179 -11.92 7.89 -16.29
C SER A 179 -12.85 7.22 -15.29
N PHE A 180 -13.73 7.97 -14.62
CA PHE A 180 -14.79 7.38 -13.78
C PHE A 180 -15.80 6.55 -14.58
N ALA A 181 -16.12 6.94 -15.82
CA ALA A 181 -17.10 6.23 -16.63
C ALA A 181 -16.53 4.97 -17.32
N SER A 182 -15.23 4.99 -17.67
CA SER A 182 -14.60 4.00 -18.56
C SER A 182 -13.75 2.96 -17.84
N ASP A 183 -13.22 3.27 -16.65
CA ASP A 183 -12.36 2.33 -15.94
C ASP A 183 -13.23 1.32 -15.14
N PRO A 184 -13.03 0.00 -15.32
CA PRO A 184 -13.80 -1.04 -14.63
C PRO A 184 -13.83 -0.92 -13.10
N LEU A 185 -12.80 -0.27 -12.54
CA LEU A 185 -12.72 -0.03 -11.10
C LEU A 185 -13.84 0.88 -10.58
N PHE A 186 -14.36 1.78 -11.41
CA PHE A 186 -15.42 2.69 -11.02
C PHE A 186 -16.82 2.24 -11.46
N HIS A 187 -16.97 1.05 -12.07
CA HIS A 187 -18.27 0.57 -12.59
C HIS A 187 -19.39 0.57 -11.55
N ASN A 188 -19.06 0.36 -10.27
CA ASN A 188 -20.05 0.33 -9.18
C ASN A 188 -20.16 1.66 -8.43
N VAL A 189 -19.46 2.70 -8.87
CA VAL A 189 -19.46 4.02 -8.24
C VAL A 189 -20.53 4.88 -8.90
N SER A 190 -21.50 5.35 -8.12
CA SER A 190 -22.49 6.30 -8.63
C SER A 190 -21.86 7.66 -8.93
N PRO A 191 -22.43 8.46 -9.85
CA PRO A 191 -21.93 9.81 -10.14
C PRO A 191 -21.81 10.70 -8.89
N GLU A 192 -22.77 10.60 -7.97
CA GLU A 192 -22.77 11.36 -6.71
C GLU A 192 -21.60 10.94 -5.82
N ARG A 193 -21.26 9.65 -5.79
CA ARG A 193 -20.14 9.14 -5.02
C ARG A 193 -18.80 9.52 -5.65
N ALA A 194 -18.69 9.47 -6.98
CA ALA A 194 -17.51 9.95 -7.70
C ALA A 194 -17.26 11.44 -7.43
N GLN A 195 -18.32 12.26 -7.46
CA GLN A 195 -18.24 13.68 -7.11
C GLN A 195 -17.83 13.89 -5.65
N ALA A 196 -18.34 13.07 -4.72
CA ALA A 196 -17.92 13.10 -3.33
C ALA A 196 -16.42 12.81 -3.18
N PHE A 197 -15.87 11.80 -3.87
CA PHE A 197 -14.44 11.51 -3.84
C PHE A 197 -13.58 12.68 -4.30
N VAL A 198 -13.98 13.36 -5.37
CA VAL A 198 -13.27 14.55 -5.88
C VAL A 198 -13.32 15.69 -4.85
N SER A 199 -14.50 15.98 -4.30
CA SER A 199 -14.69 17.04 -3.31
C SER A 199 -13.90 16.77 -2.02
N GLU A 200 -13.94 15.53 -1.53
CA GLU A 200 -13.17 15.07 -0.37
C GLU A 200 -11.66 15.19 -0.62
N ALA A 201 -11.19 14.81 -1.81
CA ALA A 201 -9.78 14.93 -2.20
C ALA A 201 -9.29 16.38 -2.22
N VAL A 202 -10.06 17.30 -2.82
CA VAL A 202 -9.74 18.74 -2.83
C VAL A 202 -9.74 19.31 -1.41
N SER A 203 -10.75 18.97 -0.61
CA SER A 203 -10.86 19.42 0.78
C SER A 203 -9.68 18.93 1.63
N ALA A 204 -9.32 17.65 1.52
CA ALA A 204 -8.19 17.07 2.23
C ALA A 204 -6.85 17.68 1.79
N LEU A 205 -6.67 17.93 0.48
CA LEU A 205 -5.48 18.63 -0.02
C LEU A 205 -5.39 20.05 0.55
N ALA A 206 -6.49 20.79 0.65
CA ALA A 206 -6.50 22.14 1.18
C ALA A 206 -6.25 22.17 2.70
N ALA A 207 -6.78 21.20 3.44
CA ALA A 207 -6.68 21.13 4.90
C ALA A 207 -5.32 20.59 5.40
N GLU A 208 -4.81 19.54 4.75
CA GLU A 208 -3.63 18.79 5.22
C GLU A 208 -2.37 19.06 4.39
N GLY A 209 -2.54 19.51 3.15
CA GLY A 209 -1.45 19.77 2.22
C GLY A 209 -0.90 18.54 1.51
N LEU A 210 -0.19 18.77 0.40
CA LEU A 210 0.35 17.73 -0.47
C LEU A 210 1.24 16.69 0.24
N PRO A 211 2.16 17.04 1.17
CA PRO A 211 3.00 16.05 1.84
C PRO A 211 2.21 14.98 2.59
N ALA A 212 1.19 15.40 3.35
CA ALA A 212 0.34 14.48 4.10
C ALA A 212 -0.47 13.57 3.17
N ARG A 213 -1.00 14.12 2.06
CA ARG A 213 -1.76 13.34 1.07
C ARG A 213 -0.90 12.30 0.36
N LEU A 214 0.34 12.63 0.00
CA LEU A 214 1.29 11.65 -0.54
C LEU A 214 1.61 10.53 0.46
N GLN A 215 1.68 10.85 1.75
CA GLN A 215 1.86 9.85 2.80
C GLN A 215 0.62 8.93 2.93
N VAL A 216 -0.60 9.46 2.79
CA VAL A 216 -1.83 8.65 2.74
C VAL A 216 -1.78 7.67 1.57
N MET A 217 -1.40 8.13 0.37
CA MET A 217 -1.28 7.27 -0.81
C MET A 217 -0.20 6.20 -0.66
N ALA A 218 0.96 6.57 -0.08
CA ALA A 218 2.05 5.63 0.20
C ALA A 218 1.62 4.48 1.13
N HIS A 219 0.69 4.76 2.05
CA HIS A 219 0.11 3.75 2.93
C HIS A 219 -1.07 3.00 2.30
N GLY A 220 -1.89 3.65 1.47
CA GLY A 220 -3.15 3.12 0.96
C GLY A 220 -3.03 2.28 -0.32
N LEU A 221 -2.07 2.61 -1.20
CA LEU A 221 -1.76 1.85 -2.41
C LEU A 221 -0.73 0.77 -2.06
N THR A 222 -1.23 -0.38 -1.63
CA THR A 222 -0.42 -1.42 -1.00
C THR A 222 0.38 -2.24 -2.00
N THR A 223 -0.14 -2.46 -3.22
CA THR A 223 0.50 -3.29 -4.26
C THR A 223 1.13 -2.47 -5.38
N HIS A 224 2.05 -3.07 -6.13
CA HIS A 224 2.65 -2.42 -7.31
C HIS A 224 1.63 -2.09 -8.38
N GLN A 225 0.74 -3.04 -8.69
CA GLN A 225 -0.31 -2.87 -9.68
C GLN A 225 -1.22 -1.68 -9.35
N GLN A 226 -1.57 -1.49 -8.08
CA GLN A 226 -2.33 -0.32 -7.63
C GLN A 226 -1.55 0.97 -7.89
N ARG A 227 -0.26 1.02 -7.52
CA ARG A 227 0.58 2.21 -7.72
C ARG A 227 0.79 2.55 -9.19
N LEU A 228 1.03 1.55 -10.03
CA LEU A 228 1.19 1.69 -11.47
C LEU A 228 -0.11 2.21 -12.11
N LYS A 229 -1.26 1.64 -11.71
CA LYS A 229 -2.58 2.10 -12.18
C LYS A 229 -2.88 3.54 -11.74
N ALA A 230 -2.60 3.88 -10.48
CA ALA A 230 -2.74 5.25 -9.98
C ALA A 230 -1.92 6.24 -10.82
N TYR A 231 -0.67 5.89 -11.09
CA TYR A 231 0.21 6.72 -11.91
C TYR A 231 -0.32 6.87 -13.34
N ARG A 232 -0.74 5.77 -13.99
CA ARG A 232 -1.35 5.81 -15.33
C ARG A 232 -2.55 6.76 -15.38
N LEU A 233 -3.44 6.70 -14.39
CA LEU A 233 -4.59 7.62 -14.30
C LEU A 233 -4.11 9.07 -14.18
N ALA A 234 -3.15 9.34 -13.30
CA ALA A 234 -2.53 10.67 -13.17
C ALA A 234 -1.93 11.17 -14.50
N THR A 235 -1.15 10.34 -15.21
CA THR A 235 -0.55 10.69 -16.51
C THR A 235 -1.62 10.98 -17.56
N LYS A 236 -2.68 10.17 -17.64
CA LYS A 236 -3.81 10.40 -18.55
C LYS A 236 -4.46 11.76 -18.33
N ILE A 237 -4.64 12.16 -17.07
CA ILE A 237 -5.19 13.47 -16.73
C ILE A 237 -4.24 14.60 -17.16
N ALA A 238 -2.95 14.47 -16.85
CA ALA A 238 -1.94 15.47 -17.20
C ALA A 238 -1.84 15.73 -18.73
N HIS A 239 -2.09 14.71 -19.56
CA HIS A 239 -2.01 14.80 -21.02
C HIS A 239 -3.35 15.09 -21.70
N ALA A 240 -4.45 15.25 -20.94
CA ALA A 240 -5.79 15.38 -21.48
C ALA A 240 -5.98 16.53 -22.48
N GLY A 241 -5.16 17.59 -22.37
CA GLY A 241 -5.17 18.74 -23.28
C GLY A 241 -4.50 18.50 -24.64
N GLY A 242 -3.88 17.34 -24.87
CA GLY A 242 -3.11 17.05 -26.09
C GLY A 242 -1.82 17.89 -26.22
N GLN A 243 -1.43 18.57 -25.15
CA GLN A 243 -0.19 19.34 -25.02
C GLN A 243 0.67 18.71 -23.92
N GLU A 244 1.96 19.02 -23.91
CA GLU A 244 2.84 18.59 -22.83
C GLU A 244 2.30 19.09 -21.47
N PRO A 245 2.35 18.24 -20.42
CA PRO A 245 1.94 18.65 -19.09
C PRO A 245 2.69 19.89 -18.62
N SER A 246 2.01 20.76 -17.88
CA SER A 246 2.63 21.94 -17.28
C SER A 246 3.77 21.55 -16.33
N LEU A 247 4.68 22.49 -16.06
CA LEU A 247 5.77 22.27 -15.09
C LEU A 247 5.25 21.88 -13.70
N ALA A 248 4.06 22.34 -13.32
CA ALA A 248 3.43 21.99 -12.05
C ALA A 248 2.95 20.53 -12.06
N GLU A 249 2.27 20.09 -13.12
CA GLU A 249 1.82 18.71 -13.30
C GLU A 249 3.00 17.74 -13.38
N GLN A 250 4.04 18.06 -14.16
CA GLN A 250 5.28 17.27 -14.23
C GLN A 250 5.93 17.10 -12.86
N ARG A 251 5.91 18.16 -12.04
CA ARG A 251 6.43 18.09 -10.67
C ARG A 251 5.61 17.16 -9.79
N ILE A 252 4.28 17.18 -9.90
CA ILE A 252 3.40 16.25 -9.17
C ILE A 252 3.63 14.81 -9.65
N LEU A 253 3.71 14.58 -10.96
CA LEU A 253 4.02 13.26 -11.53
C LEU A 253 5.34 12.72 -11.00
N HIS A 254 6.42 13.53 -11.02
CA HIS A 254 7.71 13.11 -10.46
C HIS A 254 7.62 12.81 -8.94
N MET A 255 6.81 13.56 -8.18
CA MET A 255 6.57 13.27 -6.77
C MET A 255 5.78 11.96 -6.57
N LEU A 256 4.80 11.69 -7.42
CA LEU A 256 4.02 10.45 -7.41
C LEU A 256 4.91 9.26 -7.80
N GLN A 257 5.70 9.35 -8.87
CA GLN A 257 6.68 8.33 -9.26
C GLN A 257 7.57 7.96 -8.09
N ALA A 258 8.19 8.97 -7.44
CA ALA A 258 9.06 8.74 -6.30
C ALA A 258 8.30 8.11 -5.12
N THR A 259 7.12 8.63 -4.79
CA THR A 259 6.27 8.12 -3.69
C THR A 259 5.85 6.68 -3.93
N PHE A 260 5.54 6.34 -5.17
CA PHE A 260 5.12 5.01 -5.59
C PHE A 260 6.29 4.07 -5.81
N GLY A 261 7.50 4.61 -5.93
CA GLY A 261 8.73 3.90 -6.26
C GLY A 261 8.61 3.12 -7.56
N LEU A 262 8.09 3.78 -8.60
CA LEU A 262 8.04 3.24 -9.96
C LEU A 262 9.37 3.46 -10.67
N ALA A 263 9.78 2.50 -11.48
CA ALA A 263 11.02 2.61 -12.25
C ALA A 263 10.87 3.58 -13.44
N ASP A 264 11.98 4.18 -13.86
CA ASP A 264 11.98 5.16 -14.97
C ASP A 264 11.48 4.56 -16.28
N ASP A 265 11.76 3.28 -16.55
CA ASP A 265 11.29 2.58 -17.75
C ASP A 265 9.77 2.31 -17.71
N GLU A 266 9.21 2.08 -16.53
CA GLU A 266 7.77 1.94 -16.35
C GLU A 266 7.05 3.26 -16.61
N VAL A 267 7.57 4.35 -16.05
CA VAL A 267 7.04 5.70 -16.25
C VAL A 267 7.14 6.11 -17.72
N ALA A 268 8.30 5.91 -18.36
CA ALA A 268 8.49 6.24 -19.76
C ALA A 268 7.53 5.49 -20.70
N ARG A 269 7.20 4.23 -20.38
CA ARG A 269 6.16 3.47 -21.10
C ARG A 269 4.78 4.09 -20.92
N LEU A 270 4.40 4.43 -19.69
CA LEU A 270 3.09 5.02 -19.40
C LEU A 270 2.92 6.41 -20.02
N ASP A 271 3.97 7.22 -20.04
CA ASP A 271 3.95 8.54 -20.67
C ASP A 271 3.86 8.44 -22.21
N ALA A 272 4.39 7.37 -22.82
CA ALA A 272 4.26 7.12 -24.26
C ALA A 272 2.88 6.55 -24.66
N GLU A 273 2.14 5.97 -23.71
CA GLU A 273 0.79 5.41 -23.91
C GLU A 273 -0.33 6.44 -23.68
N ALA A 274 -0.02 7.59 -23.09
CA ALA A 274 -0.97 8.64 -22.69
C ALA A 274 -1.28 9.64 -23.81
#